data_AF-A0AA45UT72-F1
#
_entry.id   AF-A0AA45UT72-F1
#
_cell.length_a   1.000
_cell.length_b   1.000
_cell.length_c   1.000
_cell.angle_alpha   90.00
_cell.angle_beta   90.00
_cell.angle_gamma   90.00
#
_symmetry.space_group_name_H-M   'P 1'
#
loop_
_entity.id
_entity.type
_entity.pdbx_description
1 polymer ?
#
loop_
_entity_poly.entity_id
_entity_poly.type
_entity_poly.pdbx_seq_one_letter_code
_entity_poly.pdbx_strand_id
1 'polypeptide(L)'
;MEISAPKIDNKVCVTKADSTNGSNKYAKYYSETQVKNTNEGRTALCGDSGHNSSHSGGSSHSATAQHLKDFVKETLKGDGSKNWPTSTEGTDSDRKSAPNDNAVARDLIALNRDEKTIVAGLLAKTIEGGEVVEIRAVSLPTAWLTLGIEIGVL
;
A
#
# COMPACT_ATOMS: atom_id res chain seq x y z
N MET A 1 -2.75 -12.31 5.63
CA MET A 1 -3.64 -12.38 4.45
C MET A 1 -2.80 -12.93 3.30
N GLU A 2 -3.14 -14.10 2.76
CA GLU A 2 -2.44 -14.65 1.60
C GLU A 2 -3.15 -14.22 0.31
N ILE A 3 -2.39 -13.74 -0.66
CA ILE A 3 -2.91 -13.41 -1.99
C ILE A 3 -3.03 -14.72 -2.76
N SER A 4 -4.25 -15.15 -3.06
CA SER A 4 -4.54 -16.38 -3.82
C SER A 4 -4.07 -16.38 -5.29
N ALA A 5 -3.28 -15.37 -5.68
CA ALA A 5 -2.71 -15.19 -7.01
C ALA A 5 -1.25 -14.71 -6.91
N PRO A 6 -0.28 -15.62 -6.69
CA PRO A 6 1.13 -15.27 -6.44
C PRO A 6 1.81 -14.52 -7.60
N LYS A 7 1.27 -14.57 -8.82
CA LYS A 7 1.82 -13.85 -9.98
C LYS A 7 1.50 -12.34 -9.97
N ILE A 8 0.51 -11.91 -9.20
CA ILE A 8 0.00 -10.52 -9.21
C ILE A 8 0.63 -9.69 -8.11
N ASP A 9 0.92 -10.32 -6.96
CA ASP A 9 1.64 -9.69 -5.84
C ASP A 9 2.91 -8.99 -6.33
N ASN A 10 3.64 -9.63 -7.25
CA ASN A 10 4.91 -9.12 -7.79
C ASN A 10 4.78 -7.94 -8.78
N LYS A 11 3.60 -7.33 -8.94
CA LYS A 11 3.34 -6.26 -9.93
C LYS A 11 2.86 -4.94 -9.32
N VAL A 12 2.35 -4.95 -8.09
CA VAL A 12 1.76 -3.77 -7.44
C VAL A 12 2.58 -3.41 -6.22
N CYS A 13 2.85 -2.12 -6.02
CA CYS A 13 3.71 -1.62 -4.95
C CYS A 13 5.07 -2.33 -4.91
N VAL A 14 5.65 -2.59 -6.08
CA VAL A 14 6.95 -3.26 -6.16
C VAL A 14 8.02 -2.27 -5.76
N THR A 15 8.70 -2.49 -4.63
CA THR A 15 9.83 -1.63 -4.24
C THR A 15 10.96 -1.78 -5.23
N LYS A 16 11.68 -0.68 -5.46
CA LYS A 16 12.74 -0.59 -6.48
C LYS A 16 14.10 -0.59 -5.81
N ALA A 17 15.06 -1.25 -6.45
CA ALA A 17 16.45 -1.06 -6.09
C ALA A 17 16.94 0.28 -6.65
N ASP A 18 17.80 0.95 -5.89
CA ASP A 18 18.59 2.06 -6.41
C ASP A 18 20.03 1.54 -6.61
N SER A 19 20.41 1.34 -7.87
CA SER A 19 21.57 0.54 -8.26
C SER A 19 22.51 1.35 -9.12
N THR A 20 23.45 2.04 -8.48
CA THR A 20 24.55 2.67 -9.22
C THR A 20 25.83 1.84 -9.16
N ASN A 21 25.99 0.91 -8.20
CA ASN A 21 27.28 0.23 -7.94
C ASN A 21 27.19 -1.25 -7.50
N GLY A 22 26.18 -2.02 -7.93
CA GLY A 22 26.20 -3.50 -7.80
C GLY A 22 25.67 -4.12 -6.50
N SER A 23 25.27 -3.32 -5.51
CA SER A 23 24.50 -3.78 -4.34
C SER A 23 23.07 -3.25 -4.41
N ASN A 24 22.14 -4.07 -4.94
CA ASN A 24 20.74 -3.69 -5.07
C ASN A 24 20.08 -3.59 -3.67
N LYS A 25 19.87 -2.37 -3.18
CA LYS A 25 19.09 -2.11 -1.96
C LYS A 25 17.69 -1.70 -2.34
N TYR A 26 16.71 -2.52 -1.98
CA TYR A 26 15.30 -2.21 -2.12
C TYR A 26 14.81 -1.45 -0.88
N ALA A 27 13.83 -0.57 -1.08
CA ALA A 27 13.10 -0.02 0.06
C ALA A 27 12.40 -1.15 0.83
N LYS A 28 12.26 -0.95 2.15
CA LYS A 28 11.58 -1.89 3.04
C LYS A 28 10.32 -1.25 3.60
N TYR A 29 9.17 -1.87 3.39
CA TYR A 29 7.91 -1.41 3.92
C TYR A 29 7.89 -1.35 5.44
N TYR A 30 7.27 -0.28 5.94
CA TYR A 30 7.17 0.04 7.35
C TYR A 30 5.97 0.96 7.60
N SER A 31 5.71 1.29 8.86
CA SER A 31 4.61 2.17 9.24
C SER A 31 4.81 3.64 8.86
N GLU A 32 6.04 4.05 8.59
CA GLU A 32 6.43 5.45 8.37
C GLU A 32 7.55 5.53 7.34
N THR A 33 7.56 6.62 6.59
CA THR A 33 8.61 6.92 5.62
C THR A 33 9.79 7.57 6.32
N GLN A 34 10.85 6.79 6.49
CA GLN A 34 12.07 7.22 7.17
C GLN A 34 13.05 7.91 6.21
N VAL A 35 14.06 8.57 6.77
CA VAL A 35 15.20 9.09 6.02
C VAL A 35 15.85 7.98 5.18
N LYS A 36 16.38 8.35 4.02
CA LYS A 36 16.97 7.41 3.05
C LYS A 36 18.50 7.57 3.05
N ASN A 37 19.20 6.70 3.80
CA ASN A 37 20.66 6.66 3.91
C ASN A 37 21.17 5.20 4.05
N THR A 38 22.44 4.99 4.40
CA THR A 38 23.05 3.65 4.50
C THR A 38 22.47 2.78 5.63
N ASN A 39 21.94 3.40 6.68
CA ASN A 39 21.46 2.73 7.89
C ASN A 39 19.92 2.68 7.96
N GLU A 40 19.24 3.50 7.17
CA GLU A 40 17.79 3.63 7.17
C GLU A 40 17.27 3.82 5.76
N GLY A 41 16.12 3.23 5.47
CA GLY A 41 15.50 3.31 4.16
C GLY A 41 14.13 2.65 4.14
N ARG A 42 13.53 2.55 5.33
CA ARG A 42 12.16 2.08 5.48
C ARG A 42 11.17 3.10 4.94
N THR A 43 10.06 2.61 4.43
CA THR A 43 9.11 3.43 3.67
C THR A 43 7.67 3.07 3.96
N ALA A 44 6.80 4.08 3.95
CA ALA A 44 5.35 3.91 3.89
C ALA A 44 4.79 4.24 2.48
N LEU A 45 5.66 4.35 1.48
CA LEU A 45 5.30 4.72 0.10
C LEU A 45 5.22 3.50 -0.81
N CYS A 46 4.06 3.27 -1.43
CA CYS A 46 3.88 2.23 -2.44
C CYS A 46 4.88 2.40 -3.60
N GLY A 47 5.65 1.35 -3.93
CA GLY A 47 6.63 1.33 -5.02
C GLY A 47 7.92 2.15 -4.83
N ASP A 48 8.27 2.54 -3.60
CA ASP A 48 9.45 3.37 -3.33
C ASP A 48 10.79 2.72 -3.72
N SER A 49 11.79 3.56 -3.97
CA SER A 49 13.17 3.13 -4.21
C SER A 49 13.98 3.02 -2.93
N GLY A 50 14.91 2.07 -2.87
CA GLY A 50 15.89 2.00 -1.77
C GLY A 50 16.95 3.09 -1.84
N HIS A 51 17.96 2.99 -0.98
CA HIS A 51 19.07 3.95 -0.92
C HIS A 51 20.21 3.54 -1.86
N ASN A 52 20.70 4.49 -2.64
CA ASN A 52 21.88 4.34 -3.49
C ASN A 52 23.16 4.29 -2.64
N SER A 53 23.63 3.09 -2.30
CA SER A 53 24.93 2.93 -1.64
C SER A 53 25.66 1.67 -2.12
N SER A 54 26.99 1.78 -2.16
CA SER A 54 27.92 0.69 -2.51
C SER A 54 28.19 -0.27 -1.34
N HIS A 55 27.58 -0.03 -0.18
CA HIS A 55 27.78 -0.86 1.02
C HIS A 55 26.62 -1.86 1.15
N SER A 56 26.94 -3.07 1.55
CA SER A 56 25.95 -4.08 1.95
C SER A 56 25.28 -3.66 3.28
N GLY A 57 24.36 -2.70 3.22
CA GLY A 57 23.64 -2.11 4.35
C GLY A 57 22.74 -3.06 5.16
N GLY A 58 22.44 -2.64 6.39
CA GLY A 58 21.79 -3.42 7.47
C GLY A 58 20.28 -3.62 7.37
N SER A 59 19.66 -4.05 8.49
CA SER A 59 18.29 -4.60 8.61
C SER A 59 17.14 -3.69 8.13
N SER A 60 17.41 -2.39 7.96
CA SER A 60 16.43 -1.37 7.54
C SER A 60 16.20 -1.32 6.02
N HIS A 61 16.98 -2.07 5.24
CA HIS A 61 16.76 -2.25 3.80
C HIS A 61 16.33 -3.68 3.49
N SER A 62 15.72 -3.87 2.33
CA SER A 62 15.40 -5.21 1.82
C SER A 62 16.45 -5.66 0.79
N ALA A 63 16.83 -6.94 0.84
CA ALA A 63 17.69 -7.58 -0.15
C ALA A 63 16.94 -7.93 -1.45
N THR A 64 15.61 -8.01 -1.37
CA THR A 64 14.72 -8.30 -2.51
C THR A 64 13.61 -7.27 -2.58
N ALA A 65 12.98 -7.13 -3.75
CA ALA A 65 11.77 -6.33 -3.88
C ALA A 65 10.70 -6.81 -2.90
N GLN A 66 10.01 -5.85 -2.29
CA GLN A 66 8.78 -6.07 -1.54
C GLN A 66 7.60 -5.63 -2.39
N HIS A 67 6.43 -6.14 -2.02
CA HIS A 67 5.28 -6.17 -2.90
C HIS A 67 4.00 -5.75 -2.17
N LEU A 68 2.86 -5.79 -2.86
CA LEU A 68 1.57 -5.41 -2.30
C LEU A 68 1.26 -6.09 -0.96
N LYS A 69 1.54 -7.39 -0.80
CA LYS A 69 1.33 -8.07 0.48
C LYS A 69 2.12 -7.46 1.63
N ASP A 70 3.35 -7.04 1.35
CA ASP A 70 4.27 -6.46 2.34
C ASP A 70 3.80 -5.04 2.68
N PHE A 71 3.37 -4.28 1.68
CA PHE A 71 2.76 -2.97 1.86
C PHE A 71 1.49 -3.08 2.73
N VAL A 72 0.57 -3.97 2.39
CA VAL A 72 -0.66 -4.20 3.16
C VAL A 72 -0.33 -4.56 4.61
N LYS A 73 0.60 -5.50 4.82
CA LYS A 73 0.94 -5.98 6.16
C LYS A 73 1.70 -4.95 6.99
N GLU A 74 2.78 -4.39 6.47
CA GLU A 74 3.73 -3.60 7.26
C GLU A 74 3.33 -2.11 7.28
N THR A 75 2.78 -1.61 6.18
CA THR A 75 2.40 -0.21 5.98
C THR A 75 0.93 0.05 6.28
N LEU A 76 0.01 -0.77 5.76
CA LEU A 76 -1.44 -0.64 6.04
C LEU A 76 -1.90 -1.38 7.29
N LYS A 77 -1.00 -2.05 8.03
CA LYS A 77 -1.29 -2.83 9.24
C LYS A 77 -2.24 -4.01 9.07
N GLY A 78 -2.53 -4.38 7.82
CA GLY A 78 -3.43 -5.46 7.44
C GLY A 78 -4.91 -5.08 7.42
N ASP A 79 -5.27 -3.90 7.93
CA ASP A 79 -6.65 -3.42 8.09
C ASP A 79 -6.87 -2.00 7.51
N GLY A 80 -5.88 -1.43 6.83
CA GLY A 80 -6.00 -0.10 6.24
C GLY A 80 -5.95 1.04 7.26
N SER A 81 -5.79 0.76 8.56
CA SER A 81 -5.85 1.76 9.64
C SER A 81 -4.74 2.82 9.59
N LYS A 82 -3.66 2.56 8.85
CA LYS A 82 -2.55 3.49 8.67
C LYS A 82 -2.16 3.62 7.21
N ASN A 83 -1.67 4.79 6.84
CA ASN A 83 -1.05 5.09 5.54
C ASN A 83 -1.96 4.97 4.30
N TRP A 84 -3.27 4.86 4.50
CA TRP A 84 -4.29 5.00 3.46
C TRP A 84 -5.14 6.26 3.69
N PRO A 85 -5.37 7.11 2.67
CA PRO A 85 -4.82 7.05 1.31
C PRO A 85 -3.38 7.59 1.19
N THR A 86 -2.83 8.20 2.24
CA THR A 86 -1.56 8.94 2.20
C THR A 86 -0.54 8.37 3.18
N SER A 87 0.74 8.35 2.83
CA SER A 87 1.81 7.86 3.71
C SER A 87 2.08 8.75 4.93
N THR A 88 2.58 8.19 6.01
CA THR A 88 3.05 8.92 7.21
C THR A 88 4.53 9.27 7.10
N GLU A 89 4.91 10.51 7.42
CA GLU A 89 6.31 10.95 7.55
C GLU A 89 6.92 10.39 8.85
N GLY A 90 8.18 9.93 8.81
CA GLY A 90 8.94 9.64 10.03
C GLY A 90 9.44 10.93 10.69
N THR A 91 9.62 10.91 12.01
CA THR A 91 9.99 12.09 12.83
C THR A 91 11.26 12.81 12.36
N ASP A 92 12.26 12.07 11.90
CA ASP A 92 13.55 12.60 11.43
C ASP A 92 13.72 12.49 9.90
N SER A 93 12.59 12.42 9.18
CA SER A 93 12.59 12.23 7.73
C SER A 93 12.31 13.55 7.01
N ASP A 94 13.20 13.92 6.11
CA ASP A 94 12.95 15.02 5.17
C ASP A 94 11.96 14.63 4.04
N ARG A 95 11.50 13.38 4.04
CA ARG A 95 10.65 12.82 2.99
C ARG A 95 9.19 13.05 3.33
N LYS A 96 8.55 13.91 2.54
CA LYS A 96 7.16 14.31 2.73
C LYS A 96 6.15 13.20 2.44
N SER A 97 5.01 13.33 3.12
CA SER A 97 3.82 12.52 2.94
C SER A 97 3.39 12.59 1.47
N ALA A 98 3.06 11.44 0.88
CA ALA A 98 2.64 11.35 -0.50
C ALA A 98 1.45 10.41 -0.69
N PRO A 99 0.63 10.64 -1.73
CA PRO A 99 -0.59 9.85 -1.99
C PRO A 99 -0.26 8.42 -2.45
N ASN A 100 -0.57 7.44 -1.61
CA ASN A 100 -0.42 6.00 -1.92
C ASN A 100 -1.55 5.51 -2.83
N ASP A 101 -2.76 6.04 -2.69
CA ASP A 101 -3.89 5.78 -3.59
C ASP A 101 -3.54 6.01 -5.07
N ASN A 102 -2.86 7.11 -5.38
CA ASN A 102 -2.39 7.44 -6.71
C ASN A 102 -1.31 6.48 -7.21
N ALA A 103 -0.39 6.05 -6.34
CA ALA A 103 0.65 5.08 -6.68
C ALA A 103 0.04 3.70 -6.98
N VAL A 104 -0.86 3.22 -6.12
CA VAL A 104 -1.60 1.96 -6.31
C VAL A 104 -2.46 2.01 -7.57
N ALA A 105 -3.17 3.11 -7.81
CA ALA A 105 -3.99 3.27 -9.01
C ALA A 105 -3.18 3.18 -10.30
N ARG A 106 -1.96 3.76 -10.33
CA ARG A 106 -1.07 3.66 -11.49
C ARG A 106 -0.66 2.22 -11.77
N ASP A 107 -0.28 1.47 -10.73
CA ASP A 107 0.08 0.06 -10.86
C ASP A 107 -1.13 -0.78 -11.31
N LEU A 108 -2.33 -0.51 -10.77
CA LEU A 108 -3.57 -1.16 -11.19
C LEU A 108 -3.88 -0.90 -12.66
N ILE A 109 -3.66 0.31 -13.18
CA ILE A 109 -3.94 0.63 -14.59
C ILE A 109 -3.08 -0.23 -15.53
N ALA A 110 -1.84 -0.54 -15.12
CA ALA A 110 -0.88 -1.34 -15.89
C ALA A 110 -1.19 -2.85 -15.92
N LEU A 111 -2.10 -3.34 -15.06
CA LEU A 111 -2.51 -4.74 -15.04
C LEU A 111 -3.52 -5.08 -16.14
N ASN A 112 -3.71 -6.38 -16.39
CA ASN A 112 -4.85 -6.83 -17.21
C ASN A 112 -6.16 -6.80 -16.41
N ARG A 113 -7.30 -7.01 -17.09
CA ARG A 113 -8.64 -6.90 -16.48
C ARG A 113 -8.83 -7.83 -15.27
N ASP A 114 -8.47 -9.10 -15.39
CA ASP A 114 -8.68 -10.10 -14.35
C ASP A 114 -7.78 -9.82 -13.14
N GLU A 115 -6.54 -9.40 -13.41
CA GLU A 115 -5.58 -9.01 -12.38
C GLU A 115 -6.07 -7.79 -11.58
N LYS A 116 -6.65 -6.79 -12.25
CA LYS A 116 -7.25 -5.62 -11.59
C LYS A 116 -8.34 -6.03 -10.62
N THR A 117 -9.25 -6.92 -11.04
CA THR A 117 -10.35 -7.36 -10.18
C THR A 117 -9.85 -8.07 -8.92
N ILE A 118 -8.81 -8.90 -9.03
CA ILE A 118 -8.22 -9.60 -7.87
C ILE A 118 -7.60 -8.60 -6.89
N VAL A 119 -6.80 -7.65 -7.38
CA VAL A 119 -6.15 -6.65 -6.50
C VAL A 119 -7.18 -5.71 -5.87
N ALA A 120 -8.17 -5.26 -6.65
CA ALA A 120 -9.23 -4.41 -6.15
C ALA A 120 -10.03 -5.10 -5.03
N GLY A 121 -10.36 -6.39 -5.18
CA GLY A 121 -11.04 -7.16 -4.13
C GLY A 121 -10.20 -7.31 -2.86
N LEU A 122 -8.89 -7.53 -2.99
CA LEU A 122 -7.98 -7.59 -1.85
C LEU A 122 -7.89 -6.25 -1.11
N LEU A 123 -7.76 -5.15 -1.86
CA LEU A 123 -7.69 -3.80 -1.31
C LEU A 123 -9.01 -3.38 -0.66
N ALA A 124 -10.15 -3.67 -1.28
CA ALA A 124 -11.47 -3.39 -0.69
C ALA A 124 -11.61 -4.07 0.67
N LYS A 125 -11.26 -5.36 0.76
CA LYS A 125 -11.27 -6.09 2.04
C LYS A 125 -10.29 -5.53 3.09
N THR A 126 -9.18 -4.94 2.64
CA THR A 126 -8.16 -4.39 3.53
C THR A 126 -8.57 -3.01 4.04
N ILE A 127 -9.09 -2.14 3.17
CA ILE A 127 -9.30 -0.70 3.46
C ILE A 127 -10.69 -0.42 4.04
N GLU A 128 -11.71 -1.19 3.67
CA GLU A 128 -13.06 -1.00 4.23
C GLU A 128 -13.28 -1.75 5.55
N GLY A 129 -12.29 -2.53 6.01
CA GLY A 129 -12.48 -3.48 7.10
C GLY A 129 -13.34 -4.65 6.62
N GLY A 130 -12.91 -5.89 6.90
CA GLY A 130 -13.53 -7.11 6.36
C GLY A 130 -14.98 -7.40 6.78
N GLU A 131 -15.72 -6.44 7.33
CA GLU A 131 -17.17 -6.52 7.45
C GLU A 131 -17.79 -6.06 6.14
N VAL A 132 -18.08 -7.04 5.28
CA VAL A 132 -18.97 -6.83 4.13
C VAL A 132 -20.30 -6.35 4.71
N VAL A 133 -20.51 -5.04 4.71
CA VAL A 133 -21.85 -4.50 4.95
C VAL A 133 -22.69 -4.99 3.79
N GLU A 134 -23.50 -6.00 4.07
CA GLU A 134 -24.53 -6.49 3.18
C GLU A 134 -25.41 -5.28 2.83
N ILE A 135 -25.25 -4.71 1.63
CA ILE A 135 -26.15 -3.67 1.15
C ILE A 135 -27.50 -4.34 0.90
N ARG A 136 -28.29 -4.48 1.96
CA ARG A 136 -29.71 -4.78 1.83
C ARG A 136 -30.36 -3.51 1.32
N ALA A 137 -30.79 -3.54 0.06
CA ALA A 137 -31.63 -2.50 -0.49
C ALA A 137 -32.89 -2.37 0.38
N VAL A 138 -32.96 -1.31 1.20
CA VAL A 138 -34.17 -0.97 1.96
C VAL A 138 -35.11 -0.27 0.98
N SER A 139 -36.06 -1.02 0.45
CA SER A 139 -37.21 -0.47 -0.28
C SER A 139 -38.11 0.26 0.72
N LEU A 140 -38.00 1.59 0.79
CA LEU A 140 -38.98 2.41 1.51
C LEU A 140 -40.21 2.63 0.61
N PRO A 141 -41.44 2.45 1.13
CA PRO A 141 -42.64 2.80 0.39
C PRO A 141 -42.65 4.31 0.11
N THR A 142 -42.79 4.61 -1.17
CA THR A 142 -42.98 5.91 -1.80
C THR A 142 -43.55 7.00 -0.88
N ALA A 143 -42.73 7.98 -0.51
CA ALA A 143 -42.97 9.41 -0.76
C ALA A 143 -41.77 10.24 -0.23
N TRP A 144 -41.26 11.15 -1.08
CA TRP A 144 -40.26 12.20 -0.84
C TRP A 144 -38.78 11.74 -0.77
N LEU A 145 -38.07 12.01 -1.86
CA LEU A 145 -36.63 11.81 -2.06
C LEU A 145 -35.80 12.69 -1.10
N THR A 146 -35.23 12.08 -0.07
CA THR A 146 -33.97 12.54 0.52
C THR A 146 -33.05 11.32 0.68
N LEU A 147 -32.06 11.19 -0.20
CA LEU A 147 -30.96 10.23 -0.04
C LEU A 147 -30.07 10.71 1.11
N GLY A 148 -30.47 10.39 2.33
CA GLY A 148 -29.61 10.51 3.51
C GLY A 148 -28.65 9.31 3.54
N ILE A 149 -27.39 9.51 3.19
CA ILE A 149 -26.32 8.55 3.46
C ILE A 149 -25.97 8.73 4.94
N GLU A 150 -26.60 7.97 5.82
CA GLU A 150 -26.27 7.98 7.24
C GLU A 150 -25.10 7.00 7.47
N ILE A 151 -23.88 7.53 7.46
CA ILE A 151 -22.67 6.80 7.84
C ILE A 151 -22.67 6.71 9.37
N GLY A 152 -23.38 5.71 9.90
CA GLY A 152 -23.27 5.32 11.30
C GLY A 152 -21.98 4.56 11.53
N VAL A 153 -20.99 5.22 12.14
CA VAL A 153 -19.79 4.57 12.69
C VAL A 153 -20.18 3.92 14.01
N LEU A 154 -20.12 2.58 14.09
CA LEU A 154 -20.07 1.86 15.36
C LEU A 154 -18.60 1.66 15.78
#